data_AF-A0A7G9LQ96-F1
#
_entry.id   AF-A0A7G9LQ96-F1
#
_cell.length_a   1.000
_cell.length_b   1.000
_cell.length_c   1.000
_cell.angle_alpha   90.00
_cell.angle_beta   90.00
_cell.angle_gamma   90.00
#
_symmetry.space_group_name_H-M   'P 1'
#
loop_
_entity.id
_entity.type
_entity.pdbx_description
1 polymer ?
#
loop_
_entity_poly.entity_id
_entity_poly.type
_entity_poly.pdbx_seq_one_letter_code
_entity_poly.pdbx_strand_id
1 'polypeptide(L)'
;MKKYRVKYQENGKIKVDIVDDDKLLFIKKSKNILEIKEINKIFNIFKKEIRIDNKKLAQLFYELNLMLKSNINISDALEILIKNRKDKKIVEFLKTINYAFSNSKPIKDKLKRFKIDHLTFSNRHPILGLIK
;
A
#
# COMPACT_ATOMS: atom_id res chain seq x y z
N MET A 1 7.16 -10.35 -22.73
CA MET A 1 5.72 -10.58 -22.97
C MET A 1 4.91 -9.85 -21.92
N LYS A 2 4.02 -8.97 -22.36
CA LYS A 2 3.11 -8.24 -21.46
C LYS A 2 1.97 -9.18 -21.05
N LYS A 3 1.43 -8.98 -19.86
CA LYS A 3 0.23 -9.68 -19.41
C LYS A 3 -0.84 -8.65 -19.09
N TYR A 4 -2.10 -9.00 -19.28
CA TYR A 4 -3.22 -8.10 -19.09
C TYR A 4 -4.27 -8.79 -18.24
N ARG A 5 -4.84 -8.04 -17.30
CA ARG A 5 -6.07 -8.42 -16.62
C ARG A 5 -7.21 -7.86 -17.45
N VAL A 6 -8.07 -8.73 -17.94
CA VAL A 6 -9.21 -8.37 -18.79
C VAL A 6 -10.49 -8.75 -18.08
N LYS A 7 -11.40 -7.78 -17.91
CA LYS A 7 -12.76 -7.97 -17.42
C LYS A 7 -13.70 -7.88 -18.61
N TYR A 8 -14.52 -8.90 -18.80
CA TYR A 8 -15.44 -8.97 -19.93
C TYR A 8 -16.75 -9.63 -19.53
N GLN A 9 -17.79 -9.43 -20.32
CA GLN A 9 -19.09 -10.04 -20.13
C GLN A 9 -19.29 -11.19 -21.12
N GLU A 10 -19.78 -12.31 -20.61
CA GLU A 10 -20.14 -13.49 -21.40
C GLU A 10 -21.43 -14.08 -20.83
N ASN A 11 -22.46 -14.22 -21.69
CA ASN A 11 -23.77 -14.77 -21.34
C ASN A 11 -24.37 -14.10 -20.09
N GLY A 12 -24.33 -12.77 -20.03
CA GLY A 12 -24.84 -11.97 -18.92
C GLY A 12 -23.96 -11.94 -17.66
N LYS A 13 -22.91 -12.76 -17.57
CA LYS A 13 -22.01 -12.84 -16.41
C LYS A 13 -20.71 -12.10 -16.67
N ILE A 14 -20.18 -11.46 -15.62
CA ILE A 14 -18.87 -10.80 -15.65
C ILE A 14 -17.79 -11.82 -15.33
N LYS A 15 -16.79 -11.93 -16.21
CA LYS A 15 -15.60 -12.77 -16.05
C LYS A 15 -14.33 -11.92 -16.05
N VAL A 16 -13.27 -12.47 -15.45
CA VAL A 16 -11.95 -11.82 -15.35
C VAL A 16 -10.88 -12.84 -15.68
N ASP A 17 -10.08 -12.56 -16.70
CA ASP A 17 -8.95 -13.41 -17.11
C ASP A 17 -7.62 -12.65 -17.13
N ILE A 18 -6.54 -13.41 -17.03
CA ILE A 18 -5.16 -12.93 -17.22
C ILE A 18 -4.62 -13.52 -18.51
N VAL A 19 -4.33 -12.65 -19.47
CA VAL A 19 -3.96 -13.05 -20.83
C VAL A 19 -2.68 -12.37 -21.31
N ASP A 20 -2.01 -12.99 -22.27
CA ASP A 20 -0.90 -12.43 -23.03
C ASP A 20 -1.42 -11.60 -24.22
N ASP A 21 -0.51 -11.02 -25.01
CA ASP A 21 -0.84 -10.17 -26.15
C ASP A 21 -1.70 -10.91 -27.20
N ASP A 22 -1.41 -12.18 -27.47
CA ASP A 22 -2.13 -12.99 -28.48
C ASP A 22 -3.56 -13.31 -28.02
N LYS A 23 -3.73 -13.77 -26.78
CA LYS A 23 -5.07 -14.05 -26.22
C LYS A 23 -5.86 -12.77 -25.96
N LEU A 24 -5.20 -11.65 -25.66
CA LEU A 24 -5.87 -10.35 -25.57
C LEU A 24 -6.54 -9.98 -26.89
N LEU A 25 -5.85 -10.19 -28.02
CA LEU A 25 -6.39 -9.90 -29.34
C LEU A 25 -7.63 -10.76 -29.64
N PHE A 26 -7.59 -12.03 -29.24
CA PHE A 26 -8.72 -12.94 -29.39
C PHE A 26 -9.93 -12.51 -28.53
N ILE A 27 -9.70 -12.17 -27.27
CA ILE A 27 -10.75 -11.76 -26.33
C ILE A 27 -11.37 -10.43 -26.76
N LYS A 28 -10.56 -9.45 -27.20
CA LYS A 28 -11.06 -8.17 -27.74
C LYS A 28 -12.01 -8.33 -28.92
N LYS A 29 -11.81 -9.37 -29.74
CA LYS A 29 -12.65 -9.63 -30.92
C LYS A 29 -13.95 -10.38 -30.61
N SER A 30 -13.98 -11.16 -29.53
CA SER A 30 -15.04 -12.16 -29.30
C SER A 30 -15.91 -11.90 -28.07
N LYS A 31 -15.50 -11.00 -27.17
CA LYS A 31 -16.22 -10.73 -25.92
C LYS A 31 -16.51 -9.25 -25.75
N ASN A 32 -17.56 -8.94 -25.01
CA ASN A 32 -17.86 -7.57 -24.61
C ASN A 32 -16.91 -7.16 -23.48
N ILE A 33 -15.90 -6.35 -23.82
CA ILE A 33 -14.86 -5.94 -22.89
C ILE A 33 -15.36 -4.80 -22.01
N LEU A 34 -15.27 -5.00 -20.69
CA LEU A 34 -15.58 -3.96 -19.71
C LEU A 34 -14.33 -3.21 -19.26
N GLU A 35 -13.19 -3.91 -19.16
CA GLU A 35 -11.95 -3.31 -18.68
C GLU A 35 -10.72 -4.11 -19.14
N ILE A 36 -9.65 -3.41 -19.56
CA ILE A 36 -8.34 -4.02 -19.79
C ILE A 36 -7.31 -3.24 -18.99
N LYS A 37 -6.53 -3.95 -18.19
CA LYS A 37 -5.41 -3.39 -17.42
C LYS A 37 -4.13 -4.15 -17.73
N GLU A 38 -3.12 -3.47 -18.24
CA GLU A 38 -1.78 -4.04 -18.35
C GLU A 38 -1.27 -4.38 -16.94
N ILE A 39 -0.92 -5.65 -16.74
CA ILE A 39 -0.25 -6.12 -15.53
C ILE A 39 1.21 -5.72 -15.68
N ASN A 40 1.48 -4.45 -15.40
CA ASN A 40 2.85 -3.97 -15.27
C ASN A 40 3.49 -4.74 -14.11
N LYS A 41 4.51 -5.55 -14.43
CA LYS A 41 5.37 -6.28 -13.47
C LYS A 41 6.01 -5.37 -12.40
N ILE A 42 5.88 -4.06 -12.53
CA ILE A 42 6.35 -3.04 -11.57
C ILE A 42 5.81 -3.26 -10.16
N PHE A 43 4.70 -3.99 -9.97
CA PHE A 43 4.14 -4.14 -8.63
C PHE A 43 4.48 -5.40 -7.85
N ASN A 44 5.11 -6.45 -8.40
CA ASN A 44 5.04 -7.75 -7.70
C ASN A 44 6.16 -8.80 -7.83
N ILE A 45 7.42 -8.48 -8.18
CA ILE A 45 8.43 -9.58 -8.30
C ILE A 45 9.67 -9.42 -7.39
N PHE A 46 9.99 -8.24 -6.86
CA PHE A 46 11.04 -8.11 -5.85
C PHE A 46 10.75 -6.97 -4.87
N LYS A 47 9.71 -7.08 -4.04
CA LYS A 47 9.66 -6.24 -2.83
C LYS A 47 10.70 -6.78 -1.85
N LYS A 48 11.95 -6.40 -2.08
CA LYS A 48 13.03 -6.58 -1.10
C LYS A 48 12.49 -6.09 0.24
N GLU A 49 12.54 -6.96 1.22
CA GLU A 49 12.07 -6.67 2.57
C GLU A 49 12.70 -5.35 3.04
N ILE A 50 11.85 -4.36 3.35
CA ILE A 50 12.31 -3.04 3.77
C ILE A 50 12.48 -3.10 5.28
N ARG A 51 13.73 -3.24 5.74
CA ARG A 51 14.06 -3.10 7.17
C ARG A 51 14.11 -1.62 7.54
N ILE A 52 13.29 -1.26 8.51
CA ILE A 52 13.28 0.06 9.13
C ILE A 52 13.76 -0.10 10.57
N ASP A 53 14.73 0.74 10.95
CA ASP A 53 15.25 0.76 12.31
C ASP A 53 14.16 1.20 13.30
N ASN A 54 14.07 0.51 14.44
CA ASN A 54 13.03 0.76 15.42
C ASN A 54 13.14 2.13 16.08
N LYS A 55 14.35 2.66 16.30
CA LYS A 55 14.53 4.00 16.86
C LYS A 55 13.99 5.04 15.89
N LYS A 56 14.27 4.90 14.59
CA LYS A 56 13.68 5.76 13.55
C LYS A 56 12.16 5.66 13.51
N LEU A 57 11.61 4.46 13.64
CA LEU A 57 10.17 4.24 13.61
C LEU A 57 9.47 4.80 14.86
N ALA A 58 10.05 4.60 16.05
CA ALA A 58 9.55 5.16 17.30
C ALA A 58 9.57 6.70 17.26
N GLN A 59 10.65 7.29 16.78
CA GLN A 59 10.75 8.73 16.58
C GLN A 59 9.69 9.23 15.58
N LEU A 60 9.49 8.52 14.47
CA LEU A 60 8.47 8.85 13.49
C LEU A 60 7.06 8.89 14.12
N PHE A 61 6.71 7.88 14.92
CA PHE A 61 5.42 7.83 15.58
C PHE A 61 5.27 8.87 16.69
N TYR A 62 6.35 9.21 17.38
CA TYR A 62 6.35 10.29 18.36
C TYR A 62 6.04 11.64 17.70
N GLU A 63 6.72 11.97 16.60
CA GLU A 63 6.48 13.20 15.83
C GLU A 63 5.04 13.24 15.28
N LEU A 64 4.56 12.13 14.73
CA LEU A 64 3.18 12.03 14.25
C LEU A 64 2.16 12.28 15.38
N ASN A 65 2.38 11.67 16.55
CA ASN A 65 1.51 11.87 17.70
C ASN A 65 1.48 13.33 18.18
N LEU A 66 2.62 14.03 18.16
CA LEU A 66 2.66 15.46 18.48
C LEU A 66 1.84 16.29 17.49
N MET A 67 1.97 16.03 16.18
CA MET A 67 1.19 16.72 15.15
C MET A 67 -0.32 16.52 15.35
N LEU A 68 -0.74 15.28 15.61
CA LEU A 68 -2.16 14.97 15.85
C LEU A 68 -2.69 15.65 17.12
N LYS A 69 -1.89 15.70 18.20
CA LYS A 69 -2.24 16.44 19.44
C LYS A 69 -2.35 17.95 19.22
N SER A 70 -1.60 18.49 18.26
CA SER A 70 -1.68 19.89 17.82
C SER A 70 -2.84 20.15 16.85
N ASN A 71 -3.79 19.21 16.73
CA ASN A 71 -4.97 19.31 15.86
C ASN A 71 -4.66 19.39 14.36
N ILE A 72 -3.46 18.95 13.94
CA ILE A 72 -3.14 18.74 12.52
C ILE A 72 -3.82 17.43 12.11
N ASN A 73 -4.58 17.46 11.02
CA ASN A 73 -5.24 16.24 10.56
C ASN A 73 -4.22 15.21 10.05
N ILE A 74 -4.62 13.92 10.04
CA ILE A 74 -3.72 12.82 9.68
C ILE A 74 -3.16 12.93 8.26
N SER A 75 -3.92 13.49 7.31
CA SER A 75 -3.49 13.64 5.92
C SER A 75 -2.35 14.66 5.82
N ASP A 76 -2.54 15.83 6.43
CA ASP A 76 -1.55 16.91 6.44
C ASP A 76 -0.29 16.50 7.21
N ALA A 77 -0.46 15.82 8.35
CA ALA A 77 0.66 15.31 9.13
C ALA A 77 1.50 14.31 8.31
N LEU A 78 0.88 13.37 7.60
CA LEU A 78 1.58 12.43 6.72
C LEU A 78 2.28 13.15 5.57
N GLU A 79 1.65 14.15 4.96
CA GLU A 79 2.25 14.93 3.88
C GLU A 79 3.48 15.72 4.34
N ILE A 80 3.38 16.41 5.49
CA ILE A 80 4.50 17.13 6.13
C ILE A 80 5.67 16.16 6.39
N LEU A 81 5.38 15.00 6.99
CA LEU A 81 6.39 13.98 7.26
C LEU A 81 7.02 13.45 5.97
N ILE A 82 6.26 13.25 4.89
CA ILE A 82 6.80 12.80 3.60
C ILE A 82 7.73 13.86 2.99
N LYS A 83 7.35 15.13 3.03
CA LYS A 83 8.12 16.24 2.42
C LYS A 83 9.43 16.52 3.14
N ASN A 84 9.47 16.36 4.47
CA ASN A 84 10.63 16.75 5.29
C ASN A 84 11.66 15.62 5.53
N ARG A 85 11.47 14.43 4.96
CA ARG A 85 12.34 13.27 5.20
C ARG A 85 13.25 12.98 3.99
N LYS A 86 14.54 12.75 4.25
CA LYS A 86 15.51 12.26 3.25
C LYS A 86 15.60 10.73 3.17
N ASP A 87 15.25 10.02 4.25
CA ASP A 87 15.35 8.56 4.31
C ASP A 87 14.28 7.91 3.41
N LYS A 88 14.72 7.36 2.28
CA LYS A 88 13.85 6.74 1.26
C LYS A 88 12.96 5.63 1.82
N LYS A 89 13.43 4.86 2.81
CA LYS A 89 12.66 3.76 3.41
C LYS A 89 11.50 4.28 4.25
N ILE A 90 11.76 5.33 5.04
CA ILE A 90 10.75 6.03 5.84
C ILE A 90 9.73 6.73 4.94
N VAL A 91 10.19 7.40 3.89
CA VAL A 91 9.31 8.04 2.90
C VAL A 91 8.41 7.00 2.23
N GLU A 92 8.96 5.84 1.85
CA GLU A 92 8.17 4.76 1.25
C GLU A 92 7.15 4.16 2.23
N PHE A 93 7.53 4.02 3.51
CA PHE A 93 6.62 3.60 4.57
C PHE A 93 5.44 4.58 4.72
N LEU A 94 5.72 5.87 4.86
CA LEU A 94 4.69 6.91 4.98
C LEU A 94 3.78 6.99 3.75
N LYS A 95 4.34 6.91 2.55
CA LYS A 95 3.54 6.86 1.31
C LYS A 95 2.63 5.64 1.26
N THR A 96 3.07 4.51 1.82
CA THR A 96 2.25 3.29 1.90
C THR A 96 1.07 3.50 2.83
N ILE A 97 1.31 4.12 3.99
CA ILE A 97 0.28 4.47 4.96
C ILE A 97 -0.72 5.44 4.32
N ASN A 98 -0.24 6.55 3.76
CA ASN A 98 -1.08 7.57 3.14
C ASN A 98 -1.96 6.96 2.03
N TYR A 99 -1.36 6.17 1.14
CA TYR A 99 -2.12 5.47 0.10
C TYR A 99 -3.22 4.56 0.68
N ALA A 100 -2.93 3.82 1.76
CA ALA A 100 -3.92 2.92 2.36
C ALA A 100 -5.10 3.70 2.93
N PHE A 101 -4.84 4.81 3.64
CA PHE A 101 -5.86 5.70 4.18
C PHE A 101 -6.71 6.35 3.08
N SER A 102 -6.10 6.98 2.07
CA SER A 102 -6.84 7.66 1.00
C SER A 102 -7.70 6.72 0.16
N ASN A 103 -7.37 5.42 0.12
CA ASN A 103 -8.08 4.43 -0.70
C ASN A 103 -8.95 3.48 0.14
N SER A 104 -9.12 3.72 1.45
CA SER A 104 -9.85 2.84 2.37
C SER A 104 -9.45 1.36 2.28
N LYS A 105 -8.17 1.08 2.00
CA LYS A 105 -7.68 -0.30 1.82
C LYS A 105 -7.11 -0.85 3.13
N PRO A 106 -7.27 -2.16 3.38
CA PRO A 106 -6.60 -2.82 4.50
C PRO A 106 -5.08 -2.60 4.42
N ILE A 107 -4.54 -1.93 5.44
CA ILE A 107 -3.13 -1.55 5.47
C ILE A 107 -2.22 -2.76 5.76
N LYS A 108 -2.75 -3.78 6.44
CA LYS A 108 -2.05 -4.98 6.90
C LYS A 108 -1.27 -5.66 5.76
N ASP A 109 -1.90 -5.88 4.62
CA ASP A 109 -1.25 -6.57 3.48
C ASP A 109 -0.16 -5.73 2.83
N LYS A 110 -0.30 -4.40 2.85
CA LYS A 110 0.71 -3.49 2.31
C LYS A 110 1.89 -3.33 3.24
N LEU A 111 1.68 -3.45 4.55
CA LEU A 111 2.74 -3.33 5.55
C LEU A 111 3.57 -4.59 5.73
N LYS A 112 3.09 -5.77 5.31
CA LYS A 112 3.86 -7.05 5.34
C LYS A 112 5.26 -6.97 4.70
N ARG A 113 5.49 -6.02 3.79
CA ARG A 113 6.80 -5.82 3.14
C ARG A 113 7.84 -5.08 4.00
N PHE A 114 7.39 -4.45 5.09
CA PHE A 114 8.25 -3.76 6.03
C PHE A 114 8.52 -4.68 7.20
N LYS A 115 9.78 -5.07 7.39
CA LYS A 115 10.19 -5.75 8.60
C LYS A 115 10.39 -4.69 9.67
N ILE A 116 9.37 -4.57 10.51
CA ILE A 116 9.46 -3.87 11.78
C ILE A 116 9.99 -4.93 12.74
N ASP A 117 11.20 -4.73 13.26
CA ASP A 117 11.74 -5.65 14.25
C ASP A 117 10.75 -5.65 15.42
N HIS A 118 10.22 -6.83 15.74
CA HIS A 118 9.23 -7.00 16.80
C HIS A 118 9.91 -6.66 18.13
N LEU A 119 9.87 -5.38 18.52
CA LEU A 119 10.24 -5.02 19.87
C LEU A 119 9.20 -5.66 20.78
N THR A 120 9.70 -6.49 21.68
CA THR A 120 9.11 -6.79 22.97
C THR A 120 8.66 -5.49 23.62
N PHE A 121 7.44 -5.04 23.31
CA PHE A 121 6.70 -4.03 24.06
C PHE A 121 6.25 -4.65 25.40
N SER A 122 7.21 -5.15 26.18
CA SER A 122 7.00 -5.47 27.58
C SER A 122 7.47 -4.24 28.36
N ASN A 123 6.48 -3.55 28.92
CA ASN A 123 6.59 -2.53 29.97
C ASN A 123 6.88 -1.09 29.52
N ARG A 124 5.86 -0.25 29.78
CA ARG A 124 5.86 1.22 29.94
C ARG A 124 5.39 2.04 28.73
N HIS A 125 4.07 2.06 28.46
CA HIS A 125 3.23 3.27 28.55
C HIS A 125 1.78 3.03 28.05
N PRO A 126 0.77 3.70 28.63
CA PRO A 126 -0.64 3.36 28.48
C PRO A 126 -1.33 4.15 27.34
N ILE A 127 -0.86 3.98 26.09
CA ILE A 127 -1.47 4.70 24.94
C ILE A 127 -2.28 3.77 24.03
N LEU A 128 -2.17 2.44 24.18
CA LEU A 128 -2.85 1.48 23.30
C LEU A 128 -4.25 1.05 23.76
N GLY A 129 -4.88 1.76 24.69
CA GLY A 129 -6.27 1.54 25.07
C GLY A 129 -7.31 1.98 24.04
N LEU A 130 -6.89 2.57 22.90
CA LEU A 130 -7.80 3.21 21.94
C LEU A 130 -8.04 2.40 20.65
N ILE A 131 -7.62 1.15 20.59
CA ILE A 131 -8.01 0.23 19.50
C ILE A 131 -8.43 -1.10 20.13
N LYS A 132 -9.64 -1.10 20.69
CA LYS A 132 -10.49 -2.28 20.82
C LYS A 132 -11.69 -2.08 19.91
#